data_AF-W7UY55-F1
#
_entry.id   AF-W7UY55-F1
#
_cell.length_a   1.000
_cell.length_b   1.000
_cell.length_c   1.000
_cell.angle_alpha   90.00
_cell.angle_beta   90.00
_cell.angle_gamma   90.00
#
_symmetry.space_group_name_H-M   'P 1'
#
loop_
_entity.id
_entity.type
_entity.pdbx_description
1 polymer ?
#
loop_
_entity_poly.entity_id
_entity_poly.type
_entity_poly.pdbx_seq_one_letter_code
_entity_poly.pdbx_strand_id
1 'polypeptide(L)'
;MRADDEITKEQFMNMKSEVDTQIASLQGQICELSPTEKVTETSDVPDYDERITLLRYALERYTDFDSDEDIPEAVIEAFVEKIVVNENSFDWYLHFTGDDKTPKTCNVDGNKKAHKIKLFGASYAPALVEGCSGCYC
;
A
#
# COMPACT_ATOMS: atom_id res chain seq x y z
N MET A 1 -9.59 -13.07 76.10
CA MET A 1 -9.59 -13.72 74.78
C MET A 1 -8.52 -13.04 73.95
N ARG A 2 -7.46 -13.75 73.57
CA ARG A 2 -6.49 -13.28 72.57
C ARG A 2 -6.71 -14.10 71.30
N ALA A 3 -6.71 -13.40 70.17
CA ALA A 3 -7.26 -13.83 68.90
C ALA A 3 -6.51 -15.03 68.30
N ASP A 4 -7.26 -15.98 67.78
CA ASP A 4 -6.80 -17.22 67.12
C ASP A 4 -6.14 -16.99 65.74
N ASP A 5 -5.67 -15.77 65.42
CA ASP A 5 -5.12 -15.38 64.10
C ASP A 5 -3.63 -14.98 64.12
N GLU A 6 -2.88 -15.25 65.21
CA GLU A 6 -1.45 -14.95 65.27
C GLU A 6 -0.63 -16.05 64.55
N ILE A 7 -0.22 -15.77 63.30
CA ILE A 7 0.76 -16.60 62.60
C ILE A 7 2.10 -16.59 63.35
N THR A 8 2.71 -17.77 63.49
CA THR A 8 4.02 -17.89 64.14
C THR A 8 5.12 -17.24 63.31
N LYS A 9 6.19 -16.77 63.97
CA LYS A 9 7.34 -16.15 63.31
C LYS A 9 7.93 -17.05 62.20
N GLU A 10 7.93 -18.36 62.41
CA GLU A 10 8.43 -19.33 61.44
C GLU A 10 7.51 -19.44 60.22
N GLN A 11 6.19 -19.48 60.42
CA GLN A 11 5.21 -19.47 59.32
C GLN A 11 5.33 -18.19 58.49
N PHE A 12 5.51 -17.04 59.14
CA PHE A 12 5.73 -15.77 58.46
C PHE A 12 7.02 -15.78 57.62
N MET A 13 8.13 -16.30 58.16
CA MET A 13 9.39 -16.37 57.43
C MET A 13 9.32 -17.32 56.24
N ASN A 14 8.61 -18.44 56.37
CA ASN A 14 8.41 -19.39 55.27
C ASN A 14 7.58 -18.77 54.14
N MET A 15 6.42 -18.17 54.45
CA MET A 15 5.60 -17.48 53.45
C MET A 15 6.36 -16.33 52.79
N LYS A 16 7.13 -15.57 53.58
CA LYS A 16 7.97 -14.49 53.06
C LYS A 16 9.01 -15.03 52.07
N SER A 17 9.69 -16.13 52.40
CA SER A 17 10.71 -16.72 51.53
C SER A 17 10.14 -17.23 50.20
N GLU A 18 8.92 -17.76 50.23
CA GLU A 18 8.20 -18.21 49.03
C GLU A 18 7.81 -17.02 48.14
N VAL A 19 7.33 -15.94 48.74
CA VAL A 19 7.01 -14.71 48.00
C VAL A 19 8.27 -14.05 47.43
N ASP A 20 9.35 -13.98 48.22
CA ASP A 20 10.63 -13.40 47.77
C ASP A 20 11.23 -14.18 46.58
N THR A 21 11.09 -15.51 46.57
CA THR A 21 11.54 -16.35 45.44
C THR A 21 10.68 -16.15 44.19
N GLN A 22 9.35 -15.99 44.35
CA GLN A 22 8.46 -15.65 43.23
C GLN A 22 8.76 -14.27 42.64
N ILE A 23 9.01 -13.27 43.49
CA ILE A 23 9.41 -11.92 43.07
C ILE A 23 10.71 -11.99 42.24
N ALA A 24 11.72 -12.71 42.73
CA ALA A 24 12.99 -12.86 42.01
C ALA A 24 12.81 -13.54 40.65
N SER A 25 11.97 -14.58 40.57
CA SER A 25 11.67 -15.25 39.30
C SER A 25 10.96 -14.34 38.31
N LEU A 26 9.95 -13.60 38.74
CA LEU A 26 9.20 -12.66 37.89
C LEU A 26 10.08 -11.51 37.42
N GLN A 27 10.96 -10.98 38.29
CA GLN A 27 11.94 -9.96 37.91
C GLN A 27 12.92 -10.48 36.85
N GLY A 28 13.37 -11.73 36.97
CA GLY A 28 14.20 -12.38 35.95
C GLY A 28 13.48 -12.49 34.61
N GLN A 29 12.23 -12.96 34.61
CA GLN A 29 11.41 -13.06 33.39
C GLN A 29 11.14 -11.69 32.76
N ILE A 30 10.88 -10.65 33.57
CA ILE A 30 10.72 -9.28 33.07
C ILE A 30 12.01 -8.81 32.41
N CYS A 31 13.17 -9.06 33.00
CA CYS A 31 14.46 -8.69 32.41
C CYS A 31 14.74 -9.43 31.10
N GLU A 32 14.42 -10.73 31.01
CA GLU A 32 14.60 -11.54 29.80
C GLU A 32 13.65 -11.13 28.66
N LEU A 33 12.41 -10.78 29.00
CA LEU A 33 11.39 -10.34 28.04
C LEU A 33 11.48 -8.84 27.72
N SER A 34 12.15 -8.05 28.57
CA SER A 34 12.40 -6.65 28.30
C SER A 34 13.44 -6.52 27.19
N PRO A 35 13.16 -5.74 26.13
CA PRO A 35 14.12 -5.48 25.07
C PRO A 35 15.42 -4.90 25.65
N THR A 36 16.57 -5.51 25.34
CA THR A 36 17.89 -5.04 25.78
C THR A 36 18.25 -3.68 25.15
N GLU A 37 17.69 -3.41 23.97
CA GLU A 37 17.68 -2.06 23.43
C GLU A 37 16.61 -1.26 24.14
N LYS A 38 17.07 -0.23 24.85
CA LYS A 38 16.28 0.98 25.03
C LYS A 38 15.91 1.43 23.61
N VAL A 39 14.77 0.96 23.12
CA VAL A 39 13.99 1.70 22.15
C VAL A 39 13.74 2.99 22.87
N THR A 40 14.60 3.97 22.60
CA THR A 40 14.37 5.35 22.95
C THR A 40 12.93 5.58 22.55
N GLU A 41 12.05 5.75 23.52
CA GLU A 41 10.78 6.44 23.33
C GLU A 41 11.13 7.90 22.99
N THR A 42 11.82 8.12 21.87
CA THR A 42 11.54 9.30 21.10
C THR A 42 10.11 9.10 20.62
N SER A 43 9.32 10.13 20.83
CA SER A 43 7.99 10.28 20.28
C SER A 43 8.07 10.18 18.75
N ASP A 44 8.21 8.97 18.22
CA ASP A 44 8.23 8.70 16.80
C ASP A 44 6.79 8.52 16.38
N VAL A 45 6.04 9.64 16.35
CA VAL A 45 5.08 9.79 15.28
C VAL A 45 5.97 9.77 14.03
N PRO A 46 5.99 8.66 13.26
CA PRO A 46 6.84 8.64 12.08
C PRO A 46 6.40 9.83 11.24
N ASP A 47 7.35 10.65 10.79
CA ASP A 47 7.04 11.73 9.89
C ASP A 47 6.43 11.10 8.62
N TYR A 48 5.10 11.12 8.59
CA TYR A 48 4.33 10.49 7.53
C TYR A 48 4.61 11.20 6.22
N ASP A 49 4.96 12.49 6.23
CA ASP A 49 5.31 13.24 5.05
C ASP A 49 6.64 12.76 4.46
N GLU A 50 7.64 12.46 5.31
CA GLU A 50 8.89 11.84 4.86
C GLU A 50 8.65 10.44 4.27
N ARG A 51 7.84 9.60 4.93
CA ARG A 51 7.51 8.26 4.43
C ARG A 51 6.73 8.31 3.12
N ILE A 52 5.75 9.19 3.01
CA ILE A 52 4.97 9.41 1.78
C ILE A 52 5.90 9.91 0.67
N THR A 53 6.85 10.79 0.98
CA THR A 53 7.82 11.30 0.01
C THR A 53 8.72 10.17 -0.52
N LEU A 54 9.22 9.30 0.36
CA LEU A 54 10.03 8.13 -0.03
C LEU A 54 9.22 7.14 -0.88
N LEU A 55 7.97 6.85 -0.49
CA LEU A 55 7.09 5.98 -1.26
C LEU A 55 6.77 6.56 -2.63
N ARG A 56 6.48 7.87 -2.71
CA ARG A 56 6.26 8.57 -3.99
C ARG A 56 7.49 8.47 -4.88
N TYR A 57 8.68 8.74 -4.34
CA TYR A 57 9.93 8.62 -5.09
C TYR A 57 10.18 7.20 -5.61
N ALA A 58 9.93 6.17 -4.79
CA ALA A 58 10.07 4.78 -5.20
C ALA A 58 9.08 4.43 -6.33
N LEU A 59 7.82 4.85 -6.20
CA LEU A 59 6.80 4.64 -7.22
C LEU A 59 7.13 5.36 -8.53
N GLU A 60 7.54 6.63 -8.45
CA GLU A 60 7.99 7.41 -9.61
C GLU A 60 9.09 6.66 -10.38
N ARG A 61 10.04 6.03 -9.68
CA ARG A 61 11.09 5.22 -10.31
C ARG A 61 10.60 3.94 -10.99
N TYR A 62 9.49 3.36 -10.53
CA TYR A 62 8.88 2.21 -11.21
C TYR A 62 8.04 2.64 -12.42
N THR A 63 7.62 3.91 -12.48
CA THR A 63 6.75 4.45 -13.54
C THR A 63 7.46 5.45 -14.46
N ASP A 64 8.77 5.63 -14.30
CA ASP A 64 9.61 6.49 -15.13
C ASP A 64 9.92 5.75 -16.45
N PHE A 65 8.92 5.72 -17.33
CA PHE A 65 9.00 5.09 -18.66
C PHE A 65 9.57 6.05 -19.73
N ASP A 66 10.28 7.10 -19.32
CA ASP A 66 10.91 8.07 -20.25
C ASP A 66 12.14 7.47 -20.97
N SER A 67 12.57 6.26 -20.62
CA SER A 67 13.51 5.45 -21.40
C SER A 67 12.80 4.68 -22.53
N ASP A 68 13.48 4.44 -23.65
CA ASP A 68 13.01 3.67 -24.83
C ASP A 68 12.63 2.19 -24.54
N GLU A 69 12.37 1.83 -23.28
CA GLU A 69 11.95 0.50 -22.84
C GLU A 69 10.42 0.38 -22.93
N ASP A 70 9.97 -0.71 -23.56
CA ASP A 70 8.55 -1.03 -23.67
C ASP A 70 7.93 -1.19 -22.27
N ILE A 71 6.74 -0.62 -22.06
CA ILE A 71 5.99 -0.76 -20.81
C ILE A 71 5.69 -2.26 -20.59
N PRO A 72 5.99 -2.83 -19.39
CA PRO A 72 5.73 -4.24 -19.13
C PRO A 72 4.25 -4.62 -19.28
N GLU A 73 3.98 -5.76 -19.91
CA GLU A 73 2.60 -6.24 -20.17
C GLU A 73 1.77 -6.34 -18.89
N ALA A 74 2.38 -6.76 -17.78
CA ALA A 74 1.71 -6.85 -16.48
C ALA A 74 1.18 -5.50 -15.96
N VAL A 75 1.84 -4.40 -16.32
CA VAL A 75 1.36 -3.05 -16.00
C VAL A 75 0.16 -2.71 -16.88
N ILE A 76 0.23 -3.03 -18.18
CA ILE A 76 -0.87 -2.80 -19.12
C ILE A 76 -2.11 -3.57 -18.66
N GLU A 77 -2.00 -4.86 -18.34
CA GLU A 77 -3.11 -5.69 -17.85
C GLU A 77 -3.73 -5.18 -16.55
N ALA A 78 -2.91 -4.65 -15.62
CA ALA A 78 -3.40 -4.12 -14.36
C ALA A 78 -4.19 -2.81 -14.53
N PHE A 79 -3.78 -1.95 -15.47
CA PHE A 79 -4.35 -0.61 -15.61
C PHE A 79 -5.33 -0.45 -16.77
N VAL A 80 -5.31 -1.33 -17.77
CA VAL A 80 -6.13 -1.21 -18.99
C VAL A 80 -7.19 -2.30 -19.02
N GLU A 81 -8.46 -1.90 -19.09
CA GLU A 81 -9.60 -2.81 -19.22
C GLU A 81 -9.73 -3.31 -20.67
N LYS A 82 -9.67 -2.38 -21.63
CA LYS A 82 -9.70 -2.70 -23.06
C LYS A 82 -9.21 -1.51 -23.89
N ILE A 83 -8.77 -1.82 -25.11
CA ILE A 83 -8.42 -0.84 -26.13
C ILE A 83 -9.34 -1.08 -27.33
N VAL A 84 -10.05 -0.05 -27.76
CA VAL A 84 -10.89 -0.09 -28.97
C VAL A 84 -10.18 0.66 -30.09
N VAL A 85 -10.00 -0.01 -31.22
CA VAL A 85 -9.36 0.56 -32.41
C VAL A 85 -10.45 1.12 -33.33
N ASN A 86 -10.36 2.43 -33.59
CA ASN A 86 -11.19 3.12 -34.58
C ASN A 86 -10.35 3.42 -35.83
N GLU A 87 -10.99 3.89 -36.91
CA GLU A 87 -10.33 4.18 -38.19
C GLU A 87 -9.12 5.13 -38.05
N ASN A 88 -9.21 6.14 -37.18
CA ASN A 88 -8.17 7.15 -36.97
C ASN A 88 -7.85 7.42 -35.50
N SER A 89 -8.30 6.56 -34.57
CA SER A 89 -8.08 6.78 -33.13
C SER A 89 -8.10 5.48 -32.33
N PHE A 90 -7.61 5.56 -31.10
CA PHE A 90 -7.68 4.49 -30.13
C PHE A 90 -8.42 4.99 -28.88
N ASP A 91 -9.38 4.22 -28.41
CA ASP A 91 -10.08 4.49 -27.16
C ASP A 91 -9.57 3.55 -26.08
N TRP A 92 -8.91 4.12 -25.07
CA TRP A 92 -8.37 3.39 -23.93
C TRP A 92 -9.34 3.44 -22.75
N TYR A 93 -9.74 2.26 -22.27
CA TYR A 93 -10.54 2.10 -21.07
C TYR A 93 -9.60 1.66 -19.94
N LEU A 94 -9.59 2.41 -18.85
CA LEU A 94 -8.63 2.23 -17.76
C LEU A 94 -9.36 1.80 -16.48
N HIS A 95 -8.73 0.90 -15.72
CA HIS A 95 -9.18 0.46 -14.40
C HIS A 95 -8.91 1.54 -13.35
N PHE A 96 -9.63 2.66 -13.39
CA PHE A 96 -9.60 3.63 -12.29
C PHE A 96 -10.75 3.39 -11.32
N THR A 97 -10.47 3.53 -10.02
CA THR A 97 -11.40 3.25 -8.91
C THR A 97 -12.49 4.32 -8.73
N GLY A 98 -13.02 4.89 -9.83
CA GLY A 98 -14.09 5.88 -9.82
C GLY A 98 -15.11 5.63 -10.94
N ASP A 99 -16.30 6.24 -10.84
CA ASP A 99 -17.40 6.12 -11.81
C ASP A 99 -17.08 6.69 -13.21
N ASP A 100 -15.87 7.19 -13.44
CA ASP A 100 -15.43 7.74 -14.72
C ASP A 100 -15.10 6.61 -15.71
N LYS A 101 -16.14 5.96 -16.23
CA LYS A 101 -16.06 5.01 -17.35
C LYS A 101 -15.78 5.67 -18.69
N THR A 102 -15.37 6.95 -18.72
CA THR A 102 -15.09 7.64 -19.98
C THR A 102 -13.77 7.15 -20.57
N PRO A 103 -13.78 6.63 -21.80
CA PRO A 103 -12.55 6.24 -22.46
C PRO A 103 -11.69 7.48 -22.73
N LYS A 104 -10.37 7.28 -22.69
CA LYS A 104 -9.42 8.29 -23.16
C LYS A 104 -9.12 8.03 -24.63
N THR A 105 -9.64 8.88 -25.50
CA THR A 105 -9.39 8.82 -26.94
C THR A 105 -8.04 9.45 -27.26
N CYS A 106 -7.18 8.72 -27.95
CA CYS A 106 -5.90 9.21 -28.43
C CYS A 106 -5.69 8.93 -29.92
N ASN A 107 -4.85 9.74 -30.55
CA ASN A 107 -4.35 9.49 -31.90
C ASN A 107 -2.83 9.68 -31.90
N VAL A 108 -2.14 8.89 -32.71
CA VAL A 108 -0.70 8.93 -32.88
C VAL A 108 -0.40 9.42 -34.29
N ASP A 109 0.16 10.63 -34.38
CA ASP A 109 0.64 11.19 -35.63
C ASP A 109 2.17 11.05 -35.70
N GLY A 110 2.70 10.63 -36.85
CA GLY A 110 4.14 10.61 -37.11
C GLY A 110 4.68 9.24 -37.53
N ASN A 111 5.97 9.01 -37.30
CA ASN A 111 6.64 7.76 -37.63
C ASN A 111 7.35 7.17 -36.40
N LYS A 112 7.90 5.96 -36.52
CA LYS A 112 8.56 5.24 -35.40
C LYS A 112 9.63 6.07 -34.67
N LYS A 113 10.31 7.00 -35.34
CA LYS A 113 11.39 7.84 -34.77
C LYS A 113 10.91 9.20 -34.27
N ALA A 114 9.76 9.66 -34.75
CA ALA A 114 9.21 10.98 -34.44
C ALA A 114 7.69 10.85 -34.46
N HIS A 115 7.14 10.44 -33.32
CA HIS A 115 5.71 10.29 -33.09
C HIS A 115 5.22 11.38 -32.12
N LYS A 116 3.97 11.79 -32.27
CA LYS A 116 3.28 12.74 -31.41
C LYS A 116 1.95 12.13 -31.01
N ILE A 117 1.75 11.95 -29.71
CA ILE A 117 0.49 11.47 -29.17
C ILE A 117 -0.41 12.70 -28.93
N LYS A 118 -1.59 12.70 -29.53
CA LYS A 118 -2.65 13.68 -29.29
C LYS A 118 -3.70 13.04 -28.40
N LEU A 119 -3.89 13.59 -27.21
CA LEU A 119 -4.97 13.22 -26.30
C LEU A 119 -6.17 14.12 -26.58
N PHE A 120 -7.32 13.51 -26.88
CA PHE A 120 -8.55 14.25 -27.03
C PHE A 120 -9.27 14.28 -25.69
N GLY A 121 -9.51 15.48 -25.15
CA GLY A 121 -10.35 15.66 -23.96
C GLY A 121 -11.77 15.16 -24.21
N ALA A 122 -12.49 14.81 -23.14
CA ALA A 122 -13.82 14.18 -23.13
C ALA A 122 -14.96 14.93 -23.88
N SER A 123 -14.68 16.02 -24.60
CA SER A 123 -15.67 16.81 -25.34
C SER A 123 -16.01 16.27 -26.74
N TYR A 124 -15.37 15.19 -27.19
CA TYR A 124 -15.60 14.62 -28.53
C TYR A 124 -15.74 13.10 -28.54
N ALA A 125 -16.11 12.49 -27.41
CA ALA A 125 -16.50 11.08 -27.44
C ALA A 125 -17.67 10.94 -28.43
N PRO A 126 -17.52 10.20 -29.55
CA PRO A 126 -18.66 9.94 -30.41
C PRO A 126 -19.71 9.19 -29.59
N ALA A 127 -20.98 9.56 -29.77
CA ALA A 127 -22.09 8.99 -29.03
C ALA A 127 -21.99 7.46 -29.03
N LEU A 128 -22.19 6.83 -27.86
CA LEU A 128 -22.34 5.38 -27.71
C LEU A 128 -23.35 4.88 -28.76
N VAL A 129 -22.84 4.24 -29.81
CA VAL A 129 -23.68 3.61 -30.82
C VAL A 129 -24.14 2.28 -30.21
N GLU A 130 -25.33 2.28 -29.60
CA GLU A 130 -26.03 1.04 -29.31
C GLU A 130 -26.44 0.40 -30.64
N GLY A 131 -25.69 -0.63 -31.05
CA GLY A 131 -25.97 -1.39 -32.27
C GLY A 131 -24.73 -1.62 -33.12
N CYS A 132 -23.73 -2.31 -32.56
CA CYS A 132 -22.66 -2.87 -33.38
C CYS A 132 -23.20 -4.11 -34.11
N SER A 133 -23.79 -3.91 -35.30
CA SER A 133 -24.04 -5.02 -36.23
C SER A 133 -22.71 -5.40 -36.87
N GLY A 134 -22.27 -6.63 -36.60
CA GLY A 134 -20.93 -7.10 -36.88
C GLY A 134 -20.42 -6.93 -38.31
N CYS A 135 -19.08 -6.98 -38.35
CA CYS A 135 -18.22 -7.49 -39.42
C CYS A 135 -18.96 -7.99 -40.68
N TYR A 136 -18.76 -7.26 -41.78
CA TYR A 136 -18.77 -7.84 -43.13
C TYR A 136 -17.61 -7.28 -43.94
N CYS A 137 -16.82 -8.24 -44.44
CA CYS A 137 -15.69 -8.17 -45.37
C CYS A 137 -14.31 -8.05 -44.71
#